data_AF-A0A0N4WFT0-F1
#
_entry.id   AF-A0A0N4WFT0-F1
#
_cell.length_a   1.000
_cell.length_b   1.000
_cell.length_c   1.000
_cell.angle_alpha   90.00
_cell.angle_beta   90.00
_cell.angle_gamma   90.00
#
_symmetry.space_group_name_H-M   'P 1'
#
loop_
_entity.id
_entity.type
_entity.pdbx_description
1 polymer ?
#
loop_
_entity_poly.entity_id
_entity_poly.type
_entity_poly.pdbx_seq_one_letter_code
_entity_poly.pdbx_strand_id
1 'polypeptide(L)'
;MEKLVAECELDCPDEKQIQVFEKCLALLRPDCDARSKSLAWLLLSKIVEKCSSQCLRAVQSRLGKKLADVKNDPNIYSGLFVRELLIRNPQVGNLHADLVQDIILRFIDMAATSSDSTIRKLCTELYAIRYGCDAQMSQRLLATLSAAISNRLLSQEERAVVLDLKSLGISSLRNDLCKLLFDIFSSALSRAKQGQYITCEPVMKILDDALNDTSLCDAALTTIQSICENGRHSALPIIPRMVLMLISKLDSNSSTLYETLAHICRLYGPGSTLFRHFYEIFSSMKHPLEEQDYGSSAGHLLSAIIETSAFLIKPEVLISIQRKICEEILRKPESVVYRGVLISFLSCSHELVAAPVQVARTVIARCADTTDLQTLRSLCDVLTRPRIQVLQWSIFWNIPSNSSICSLFL
;
A
#
# COMPACT_ATOMS: atom_id res chain seq x y z
N MET A 1 -8.22 -23.02 -34.96
CA MET A 1 -8.31 -22.14 -33.77
C MET A 1 -8.81 -22.93 -32.56
N GLU A 2 -10.05 -23.40 -32.54
CA GLU A 2 -10.61 -24.18 -31.39
C GLU A 2 -9.79 -25.43 -31.02
N LYS A 3 -9.30 -26.18 -32.02
CA LYS A 3 -8.38 -27.32 -31.78
C LYS A 3 -7.07 -26.90 -31.10
N LEU A 4 -6.51 -25.74 -31.45
CA LEU A 4 -5.27 -25.23 -30.86
C LEU A 4 -5.50 -24.73 -29.42
N VAL A 5 -6.67 -24.14 -29.15
CA VAL A 5 -7.09 -23.75 -27.80
C VAL A 5 -7.16 -24.99 -26.89
N ALA A 6 -7.80 -26.07 -27.34
CA ALA A 6 -7.88 -27.33 -26.61
C ALA A 6 -6.50 -28.00 -26.42
N GLU A 7 -5.60 -27.91 -27.41
CA GLU A 7 -4.21 -28.39 -27.29
C GLU A 7 -3.40 -27.60 -26.22
N CYS A 8 -3.75 -26.33 -25.96
CA CYS A 8 -3.14 -25.51 -24.90
C CYS A 8 -3.72 -25.79 -23.50
N GLU A 9 -4.81 -26.56 -23.40
CA GLU A 9 -5.48 -26.86 -22.12
C GLU A 9 -4.89 -28.08 -21.39
N LEU A 10 -4.24 -29.00 -22.10
CA LEU A 10 -3.76 -30.27 -21.56
C LEU A 10 -2.31 -30.22 -21.04
N ASP A 11 -2.06 -30.81 -19.86
CA ASP A 11 -0.72 -31.15 -19.36
C ASP A 11 -0.10 -32.22 -20.26
N CYS A 12 0.62 -31.79 -21.28
CA CYS A 12 1.25 -32.66 -22.26
C CYS A 12 2.78 -32.70 -22.08
N PRO A 13 3.47 -33.77 -22.55
CA PRO A 13 4.93 -33.87 -22.49
C PRO A 13 5.63 -32.70 -23.18
N ASP A 14 6.82 -32.33 -22.71
CA ASP A 14 7.62 -31.19 -23.18
C ASP A 14 7.72 -31.10 -24.71
N GLU A 15 7.91 -32.24 -25.41
CA GLU A 15 7.98 -32.28 -26.88
C GLU A 15 6.69 -31.80 -27.55
N LYS A 16 5.52 -32.16 -27.00
CA LYS A 16 4.22 -31.70 -27.50
C LYS A 16 4.01 -30.22 -27.18
N GLN A 17 4.47 -29.76 -26.01
CA GLN A 17 4.42 -28.33 -25.66
C GLN A 17 5.23 -27.48 -26.63
N ILE A 18 6.44 -27.93 -27.01
CA ILE A 18 7.28 -27.25 -28.00
C ILE A 18 6.59 -27.17 -29.37
N GLN A 19 5.95 -28.26 -29.81
CA GLN A 19 5.22 -28.29 -31.08
C GLN A 19 4.01 -27.33 -31.06
N VAL A 20 3.24 -27.32 -29.98
CA VAL A 20 2.11 -26.39 -29.81
C VAL A 20 2.61 -24.94 -29.78
N PHE A 21 3.72 -24.69 -29.10
CA PHE A 21 4.39 -23.39 -29.08
C PHE A 21 4.74 -22.93 -30.50
N GLU A 22 5.36 -23.79 -31.32
CA GLU A 22 5.67 -23.50 -32.72
C GLU A 22 4.42 -23.19 -33.57
N LYS A 23 3.32 -23.93 -33.38
CA LYS A 23 2.05 -23.66 -34.06
C LYS A 23 1.51 -22.28 -33.69
N CYS A 24 1.57 -21.89 -32.42
CA CYS A 24 1.16 -20.56 -31.97
C CYS A 24 2.05 -19.45 -32.54
N LEU A 25 3.37 -19.67 -32.63
CA LEU A 25 4.28 -18.71 -33.25
C LEU A 25 3.96 -18.46 -34.74
N ALA A 26 3.48 -19.47 -35.47
CA ALA A 26 3.11 -19.32 -36.88
C ALA A 26 1.91 -18.36 -37.08
N LEU A 27 1.05 -18.20 -36.07
CA LEU A 27 -0.08 -17.26 -36.10
C LEU A 27 0.33 -15.80 -35.84
N LEU A 28 1.59 -15.55 -35.49
CA LEU A 28 2.16 -14.21 -35.31
C LEU A 28 2.87 -13.69 -36.56
N ARG A 29 2.69 -14.35 -37.71
CA ARG A 29 3.30 -13.89 -38.96
C ARG A 29 2.65 -12.58 -39.45
N PRO A 30 3.36 -11.76 -40.24
CA PRO A 30 2.88 -10.44 -40.65
C PRO A 30 1.57 -10.49 -41.46
N ASP A 31 1.37 -11.56 -42.23
CA ASP A 31 0.21 -11.86 -43.08
C ASP A 31 -1.08 -12.19 -42.31
N CYS A 32 -0.99 -12.47 -41.01
CA CYS A 32 -2.15 -12.75 -40.17
C CYS A 32 -2.89 -11.46 -39.74
N ASP A 33 -4.21 -11.54 -39.62
CA ASP A 33 -5.05 -10.43 -39.16
C ASP A 33 -4.82 -10.11 -37.67
N ALA A 34 -5.23 -8.91 -37.24
CA ALA A 34 -5.01 -8.42 -35.88
C ALA A 34 -5.65 -9.31 -34.81
N ARG A 35 -6.86 -9.84 -35.05
CA ARG A 35 -7.57 -10.70 -34.09
C ARG A 35 -6.85 -12.03 -33.90
N SER A 36 -6.38 -12.62 -35.00
CA SER A 36 -5.56 -13.84 -34.95
C SER A 36 -4.24 -13.63 -34.19
N LYS A 37 -3.58 -12.49 -34.39
CA LYS A 37 -2.36 -12.11 -33.66
C LYS A 37 -2.61 -11.92 -32.16
N SER A 38 -3.68 -11.22 -31.78
CA SER A 38 -4.08 -11.05 -30.38
C SER A 38 -4.34 -12.38 -29.69
N LEU A 39 -5.08 -13.30 -30.35
CA LEU A 39 -5.32 -14.63 -29.78
C LEU A 39 -4.02 -15.43 -29.68
N ALA A 40 -3.15 -15.35 -30.67
CA ALA A 40 -1.86 -16.05 -30.64
C ALA A 40 -1.01 -15.62 -29.45
N TRP A 41 -0.95 -14.32 -29.13
CA TRP A 41 -0.27 -13.83 -27.93
C TRP A 41 -0.88 -14.35 -26.63
N LEU A 42 -2.21 -14.39 -26.54
CA LEU A 42 -2.91 -14.96 -25.39
C LEU A 42 -2.63 -16.46 -25.22
N LEU A 43 -2.65 -17.22 -26.31
CA LEU A 43 -2.32 -18.65 -26.29
C LEU A 43 -0.87 -18.87 -25.88
N LEU A 44 0.07 -18.09 -26.40
CA LEU A 44 1.47 -18.17 -25.98
C LEU A 44 1.63 -17.86 -24.49
N SER A 45 0.90 -16.89 -23.95
CA SER A 45 0.90 -16.57 -22.51
C SER A 45 0.47 -17.79 -21.69
N LYS A 46 -0.66 -18.43 -22.06
CA LYS A 46 -1.17 -19.64 -21.41
C LYS A 46 -0.21 -20.83 -21.52
N ILE A 47 0.46 -21.01 -22.66
CA ILE A 47 1.44 -22.09 -22.84
C ILE A 47 2.65 -21.85 -21.94
N VAL A 48 3.19 -20.63 -21.91
CA VAL A 48 4.34 -20.28 -21.07
C VAL A 48 4.07 -20.52 -19.58
N GLU A 49 2.85 -20.22 -19.12
CA GLU A 49 2.40 -20.51 -17.76
C GLU A 49 2.57 -21.99 -17.39
N LYS A 50 2.25 -22.88 -18.34
CA LYS A 50 2.28 -24.35 -18.15
C LYS A 50 3.61 -25.01 -18.51
N CYS A 51 4.47 -24.33 -19.27
CA CYS A 51 5.72 -24.93 -19.73
C CYS A 51 6.69 -25.26 -18.58
N SER A 52 7.39 -26.39 -18.74
CA SER A 52 8.52 -26.75 -17.89
C SER A 52 9.71 -25.80 -18.13
N SER A 53 10.60 -25.67 -17.13
CA SER A 53 11.85 -24.90 -17.28
C SER A 53 12.78 -25.47 -18.35
N GLN A 54 12.65 -26.75 -18.71
CA GLN A 54 13.41 -27.37 -19.78
C GLN A 54 12.85 -26.98 -21.15
N CYS A 55 11.52 -27.01 -21.31
CA CYS A 55 10.85 -26.54 -22.52
C CYS A 55 11.18 -25.07 -22.81
N LEU A 56 11.09 -24.18 -21.81
CA LEU A 56 11.40 -22.76 -21.98
C LEU A 56 12.86 -22.51 -22.38
N ARG A 57 13.80 -23.30 -21.86
CA ARG A 57 15.21 -23.26 -22.28
C ARG A 57 15.39 -23.73 -23.73
N ALA A 58 14.67 -24.77 -24.16
CA ALA A 58 14.75 -25.27 -25.53
C ALA A 58 14.25 -24.25 -26.57
N VAL A 59 13.25 -23.43 -26.23
CA VAL A 59 12.70 -22.41 -27.13
C VAL A 59 13.28 -21.00 -26.91
N GLN A 60 14.34 -20.85 -26.10
CA GLN A 60 14.91 -19.56 -25.68
C GLN A 60 15.25 -18.62 -26.85
N SER A 61 15.89 -19.11 -27.91
CA SER A 61 16.24 -18.29 -29.09
C SER A 61 14.98 -17.74 -29.80
N ARG A 62 13.92 -18.53 -29.85
CA ARG A 62 12.64 -18.15 -30.47
C ARG A 62 11.90 -17.11 -29.62
N LEU A 63 11.96 -17.26 -28.30
CA LEU A 63 11.46 -16.27 -27.35
C LEU A 63 12.15 -14.92 -27.54
N GLY A 64 13.48 -14.89 -27.69
CA GLY A 64 14.23 -13.67 -27.97
C GLY A 64 13.77 -12.95 -29.24
N LYS A 65 13.53 -13.69 -30.34
CA LYS A 65 12.95 -13.11 -31.57
C LYS A 65 11.57 -12.50 -31.33
N LYS A 66 10.73 -13.16 -30.53
CA LYS A 66 9.39 -12.66 -30.22
C LYS A 66 9.40 -11.44 -29.32
N LEU A 67 10.37 -11.31 -28.41
CA LEU A 67 10.58 -10.07 -27.67
C LEU A 67 10.90 -8.89 -28.60
N ALA A 68 11.69 -9.11 -29.64
CA ALA A 68 11.94 -8.07 -30.64
C ALA A 68 10.64 -7.66 -31.37
N ASP A 69 9.75 -8.62 -31.68
CA ASP A 69 8.43 -8.32 -32.25
C ASP A 69 7.59 -7.46 -31.27
N VAL A 70 7.55 -7.82 -29.99
CA VAL A 70 6.84 -7.04 -28.96
C VAL A 70 7.41 -5.63 -28.81
N LYS A 71 8.74 -5.49 -28.85
CA LYS A 71 9.40 -4.18 -28.82
C LYS A 71 8.93 -3.31 -29.98
N ASN A 72 8.80 -3.87 -31.18
CA ASN A 72 8.46 -3.11 -32.38
C ASN A 72 6.97 -2.70 -32.41
N ASP A 73 6.08 -3.60 -31.99
CA ASP A 73 4.62 -3.39 -32.03
C ASP A 73 3.95 -3.81 -30.70
N PRO A 74 4.13 -3.01 -29.62
CA PRO A 74 3.62 -3.35 -28.30
C PRO A 74 2.10 -3.21 -28.22
N ASN A 75 1.44 -4.24 -27.71
CA ASN A 75 0.01 -4.24 -27.38
C ASN A 75 -0.25 -5.00 -26.06
N ILE A 76 -1.47 -4.88 -25.53
CA ILE A 76 -1.83 -5.48 -24.24
C ILE A 76 -1.58 -7.01 -24.19
N TYR A 77 -1.89 -7.73 -25.26
CA TYR A 77 -1.74 -9.19 -25.32
C TYR A 77 -0.27 -9.60 -25.38
N SER A 78 0.55 -8.89 -26.16
CA SER A 78 1.99 -9.12 -26.18
C SER A 78 2.64 -8.79 -24.84
N GLY A 79 2.13 -7.79 -24.11
CA GLY A 79 2.62 -7.46 -22.77
C GLY A 79 2.26 -8.53 -21.72
N LEU A 80 1.06 -9.11 -21.80
CA LEU A 80 0.67 -10.27 -20.97
C LEU A 80 1.60 -11.47 -21.21
N PHE A 81 1.99 -11.71 -22.46
CA PHE A 81 2.97 -12.73 -22.79
C PHE A 81 4.33 -12.45 -22.15
N VAL A 82 4.84 -11.22 -22.25
CA VAL A 82 6.12 -10.84 -21.62
C VAL A 82 6.06 -10.97 -20.11
N ARG A 83 4.95 -10.58 -19.48
CA ARG A 83 4.72 -10.72 -18.04
C ARG A 83 4.84 -12.18 -17.62
N GLU A 84 4.12 -13.07 -18.29
CA GLU A 84 4.13 -14.50 -17.94
C GLU A 84 5.50 -15.12 -18.18
N LEU A 85 6.18 -14.71 -19.26
CA LEU A 85 7.53 -15.14 -19.57
C LEU A 85 8.55 -14.72 -18.50
N LEU A 86 8.47 -13.50 -17.98
CA LEU A 86 9.36 -13.02 -16.94
C LEU A 86 9.10 -13.70 -15.58
N ILE A 87 7.86 -14.09 -15.30
CA ILE A 87 7.51 -14.84 -14.08
C ILE A 87 8.04 -16.28 -14.18
N ARG A 88 7.79 -16.96 -15.30
CA ARG A 88 8.09 -18.39 -15.47
C ARG A 88 9.54 -18.67 -15.88
N ASN A 89 10.20 -17.73 -16.56
CA ASN A 89 11.60 -17.84 -16.96
C ASN A 89 12.36 -16.52 -16.73
N PRO A 90 12.71 -16.21 -15.45
CA PRO A 90 13.41 -14.97 -15.11
C PRO A 90 14.75 -14.76 -15.83
N GLN A 91 15.40 -15.84 -16.29
CA GLN A 91 16.67 -15.77 -17.02
C GLN A 91 16.54 -15.01 -18.35
N VAL A 92 15.35 -15.01 -18.97
CA VAL A 92 15.04 -14.21 -20.16
C VAL A 92 15.31 -12.73 -19.91
N GLY A 93 14.97 -12.22 -18.73
CA GLY A 93 15.20 -10.82 -18.36
C GLY A 93 16.67 -10.44 -18.29
N ASN A 94 17.56 -11.40 -18.08
CA ASN A 94 19.02 -11.18 -18.06
C ASN A 94 19.63 -11.37 -19.46
N LEU A 95 19.22 -12.42 -20.18
CA LEU A 95 19.72 -12.74 -21.52
C LEU A 95 19.31 -11.69 -22.57
N HIS A 96 18.16 -11.06 -22.38
CA HIS A 96 17.61 -10.05 -23.28
C HIS A 96 17.32 -8.74 -22.54
N ALA A 97 18.22 -8.33 -21.64
CA ALA A 97 18.02 -7.19 -20.75
C ALA A 97 17.62 -5.90 -21.47
N ASP A 98 18.33 -5.54 -22.54
CA ASP A 98 18.06 -4.31 -23.31
C ASP A 98 16.69 -4.36 -24.01
N LEU A 99 16.34 -5.50 -24.60
CA LEU A 99 15.03 -5.68 -25.24
C LEU A 99 13.89 -5.59 -24.23
N VAL A 100 14.04 -6.24 -23.07
CA VAL A 100 13.02 -6.21 -22.01
C VAL A 100 12.88 -4.80 -21.44
N GLN A 101 13.99 -4.08 -21.26
CA GLN A 101 13.96 -2.69 -20.83
C GLN A 101 13.19 -1.83 -21.82
N ASP A 102 13.51 -1.91 -23.11
CA ASP A 102 12.84 -1.14 -24.16
C ASP A 102 11.33 -1.44 -24.23
N ILE A 103 10.95 -2.70 -24.06
CA ILE A 103 9.54 -3.11 -23.99
C ILE A 103 8.86 -2.42 -22.80
N ILE A 104 9.46 -2.50 -21.60
CA ILE A 104 8.90 -1.89 -20.38
C ILE A 104 8.75 -0.38 -20.57
N LEU A 105 9.78 0.32 -21.07
CA LEU A 105 9.72 1.76 -21.32
C LEU A 105 8.61 2.14 -22.32
N ARG A 106 8.43 1.35 -23.39
CA ARG A 106 7.33 1.55 -24.34
C ARG A 106 5.96 1.36 -23.69
N PHE A 107 5.79 0.35 -22.83
CA PHE A 107 4.54 0.18 -22.09
C PHE A 107 4.27 1.32 -21.10
N ILE A 108 5.32 1.90 -20.51
CA ILE A 108 5.19 3.10 -19.67
C ILE A 108 4.73 4.29 -20.51
N ASP A 109 5.33 4.54 -21.68
CA ASP A 109 4.89 5.62 -22.58
C ASP A 109 3.44 5.40 -23.07
N MET A 110 3.06 4.15 -23.38
CA MET A 110 1.68 3.80 -23.73
C MET A 110 0.72 4.05 -22.57
N ALA A 111 1.09 3.69 -21.34
CA ALA A 111 0.27 3.93 -20.15
C ALA A 111 0.18 5.41 -19.78
N ALA A 112 1.21 6.21 -20.07
CA ALA A 112 1.20 7.66 -19.83
C ALA A 112 0.33 8.40 -20.86
N THR A 113 0.25 7.88 -22.09
CA THR A 113 -0.54 8.48 -23.18
C THR A 113 -1.97 7.95 -23.28
N SER A 114 -2.23 6.77 -22.75
CA SER A 114 -3.57 6.17 -22.69
C SER A 114 -4.18 6.32 -21.31
N SER A 115 -5.49 6.55 -21.24
CA SER A 115 -6.25 6.48 -19.98
C SER A 115 -6.65 5.05 -19.59
N ASP A 116 -5.98 4.02 -20.13
CA ASP A 116 -6.33 2.62 -19.93
C ASP A 116 -5.69 2.06 -18.64
N SER A 117 -6.54 1.80 -17.64
CA SER A 117 -6.12 1.25 -16.35
C SER A 117 -5.49 -0.15 -16.45
N THR A 118 -5.82 -0.92 -17.49
CA THR A 118 -5.27 -2.25 -17.74
C THR A 118 -3.83 -2.16 -18.23
N ILE A 119 -3.53 -1.24 -19.15
CA ILE A 119 -2.17 -1.01 -19.64
C ILE A 119 -1.31 -0.45 -18.51
N ARG A 120 -1.85 0.48 -17.72
CA ARG A 120 -1.20 1.01 -16.51
C ARG A 120 -0.83 -0.09 -15.52
N LYS A 121 -1.76 -1.00 -15.21
CA LYS A 121 -1.49 -2.14 -14.31
C LYS A 121 -0.45 -3.10 -14.91
N LEU A 122 -0.51 -3.35 -16.22
CA LEU A 122 0.44 -4.23 -16.88
C LEU A 122 1.86 -3.67 -16.86
N CYS A 123 2.05 -2.38 -17.14
CA CYS A 123 3.38 -1.79 -17.17
C CYS A 123 4.00 -1.70 -15.76
N THR A 124 3.20 -1.40 -14.72
CA THR A 124 3.66 -1.40 -13.32
C THR A 124 4.11 -2.80 -12.91
N GLU A 125 3.32 -3.84 -13.23
CA GLU A 125 3.68 -5.24 -12.96
C GLU A 125 4.95 -5.66 -13.73
N LEU A 126 5.06 -5.34 -15.01
CA LEU A 126 6.24 -5.67 -15.83
C LEU A 126 7.53 -5.08 -15.25
N TYR A 127 7.50 -3.79 -14.88
CA TYR A 127 8.62 -3.13 -14.23
C TYR A 127 8.97 -3.80 -12.90
N ALA A 128 7.98 -4.02 -12.04
CA ALA A 128 8.17 -4.61 -10.72
C ALA A 128 8.70 -6.04 -10.78
N ILE A 129 8.22 -6.88 -11.71
CA ILE A 129 8.71 -8.25 -11.92
C ILE A 129 10.19 -8.23 -12.35
N ARG A 130 10.52 -7.37 -13.33
CA ARG A 130 11.88 -7.35 -13.89
C ARG A 130 12.89 -6.78 -12.90
N TYR A 131 12.59 -5.63 -12.32
CA TYR A 131 13.56 -4.85 -11.55
C TYR A 131 13.36 -4.96 -10.05
N GLY A 132 12.11 -4.98 -9.57
CA GLY A 132 11.84 -4.81 -8.14
C GLY A 132 12.52 -3.54 -7.63
N CYS A 133 13.25 -3.65 -6.52
CA CYS A 133 14.05 -2.58 -5.93
C CYS A 133 15.51 -2.59 -6.41
N ASP A 134 15.78 -2.98 -7.66
CA ASP A 134 17.13 -2.92 -8.23
C ASP A 134 17.73 -1.52 -8.07
N ALA A 135 18.94 -1.41 -7.53
CA ALA A 135 19.49 -0.12 -7.09
C ALA A 135 19.63 0.87 -8.26
N GLN A 136 20.14 0.42 -9.40
CA GLN A 136 20.33 1.26 -10.57
C GLN A 136 18.99 1.71 -11.15
N MET A 137 18.07 0.77 -11.35
CA MET A 137 16.77 1.09 -11.95
C MET A 137 15.87 1.90 -11.02
N SER A 138 15.90 1.64 -9.72
CA SER A 138 15.20 2.45 -8.71
C SER A 138 15.73 3.88 -8.69
N GLN A 139 17.05 4.07 -8.78
CA GLN A 139 17.65 5.40 -8.89
C GLN A 139 17.19 6.14 -10.14
N ARG A 140 17.16 5.46 -11.31
CA ARG A 140 16.65 6.05 -12.56
C ARG A 140 15.17 6.41 -12.46
N LEU A 141 14.35 5.54 -11.87
CA LEU A 141 12.92 5.79 -11.65
C LEU A 141 12.70 7.03 -10.76
N LEU A 142 13.39 7.11 -9.63
CA LEU A 142 13.29 8.25 -8.70
C LEU A 142 13.82 9.55 -9.34
N ALA A 143 14.92 9.49 -10.09
CA ALA A 143 15.43 10.65 -10.83
C ALA A 143 14.42 11.14 -11.89
N THR A 144 13.77 10.20 -12.59
CA THR A 144 12.72 10.52 -13.59
C THR A 144 11.51 11.17 -12.92
N LEU A 145 11.08 10.64 -11.78
CA LEU A 145 9.96 11.18 -11.02
C LEU A 145 10.28 12.59 -10.48
N SER A 146 11.47 12.78 -9.92
CA SER A 146 11.93 14.10 -9.46
C SER A 146 11.98 15.13 -10.59
N ALA A 147 12.48 14.73 -11.77
CA ALA A 147 12.47 15.55 -12.97
C ALA A 147 11.05 15.92 -13.44
N ALA A 148 10.14 14.94 -13.47
CA ALA A 148 8.75 15.13 -13.87
C ALA A 148 7.99 16.07 -12.92
N ILE A 149 8.18 15.91 -11.60
CA ILE A 149 7.61 16.81 -10.59
C ILE A 149 8.14 18.23 -10.78
N SER A 150 9.45 18.39 -10.96
CA SER A 150 10.09 19.70 -11.13
C SER A 150 9.69 20.41 -12.43
N ASN A 151 9.12 19.69 -13.41
CA ASN A 151 8.70 20.19 -14.72
C ASN A 151 9.78 21.04 -15.42
N ARG A 152 11.06 20.68 -15.27
CA ARG A 152 12.20 21.42 -15.82
C ARG A 152 12.83 20.69 -16.99
N LEU A 153 13.49 21.45 -17.85
CA LEU A 153 14.32 20.89 -18.92
C LEU A 153 15.56 20.23 -18.31
N LEU A 154 15.83 19.01 -18.76
CA LEU A 154 16.98 18.23 -18.31
C LEU A 154 18.21 18.52 -19.17
N SER A 155 19.36 18.64 -18.52
CA SER A 155 20.66 18.68 -19.18
C SER A 155 20.99 17.32 -19.83
N GLN A 156 22.01 17.28 -20.69
CA GLN A 156 22.43 16.03 -21.34
C GLN A 156 22.93 14.98 -20.33
N GLU A 157 23.58 15.43 -19.25
CA GLU A 157 24.05 14.56 -18.16
C GLU A 157 22.88 14.00 -17.36
N GLU A 158 21.88 14.83 -17.05
CA GLU A 158 20.67 14.40 -16.33
C GLU A 158 19.84 13.40 -17.16
N ARG A 159 19.80 13.58 -18.49
CA ARG A 159 19.12 12.64 -19.40
C ARG A 159 19.71 11.23 -19.36
N ALA A 160 21.01 11.08 -19.08
CA ALA A 160 21.63 9.77 -18.95
C ALA A 160 21.19 9.01 -17.69
N VAL A 161 20.70 9.73 -16.67
CA VAL A 161 20.35 9.18 -15.35
C VAL A 161 18.85 8.95 -15.19
N VAL A 162 18.01 9.42 -16.13
CA VAL A 162 16.56 9.17 -16.14
C VAL A 162 16.19 7.97 -17.02
N LEU A 163 14.93 7.57 -16.97
CA LEU A 163 14.32 6.64 -17.91
C LEU A 163 14.09 7.38 -19.24
N ASP A 164 14.45 6.74 -20.35
CA ASP A 164 14.27 7.30 -21.69
C ASP A 164 12.81 7.13 -22.12
N LEU A 165 11.96 8.05 -21.64
CA LEU A 165 10.52 8.07 -21.88
C LEU A 165 10.17 9.23 -22.80
N LYS A 166 9.42 8.95 -23.86
CA LYS A 166 8.93 9.98 -24.78
C LYS A 166 7.91 10.91 -24.11
N SER A 167 7.18 10.40 -23.12
CA SER A 167 6.24 11.16 -22.31
C SER A 167 6.91 12.17 -21.38
N LEU A 168 8.20 12.02 -21.07
CA LEU A 168 8.92 12.90 -20.16
C LEU A 168 9.14 14.29 -20.79
N GLY A 169 8.75 15.34 -20.07
CA GLY A 169 8.83 16.73 -20.54
C GLY A 169 7.61 17.21 -21.34
N ILE A 170 6.62 16.34 -21.60
CA ILE A 170 5.34 16.75 -22.20
C ILE A 170 4.41 17.25 -21.09
N SER A 171 4.19 18.56 -21.02
CA SER A 171 3.44 19.19 -19.91
C SER A 171 2.02 18.65 -19.74
N SER A 172 1.33 18.29 -20.82
CA SER A 172 -0.02 17.72 -20.77
C SER A 172 -0.08 16.32 -20.15
N LEU A 173 1.04 15.58 -20.15
CA LEU A 173 1.12 14.22 -19.59
C LEU A 173 1.79 14.21 -18.21
N ARG A 174 2.28 15.35 -17.72
CA ARG A 174 3.09 15.45 -16.49
C ARG A 174 2.43 14.74 -15.31
N ASN A 175 1.19 15.10 -15.00
CA ASN A 175 0.52 14.61 -13.79
C ASN A 175 0.23 13.10 -13.89
N ASP A 176 -0.23 12.63 -15.05
CA ASP A 176 -0.51 11.20 -15.26
C ASP A 176 0.77 10.36 -15.25
N LEU A 177 1.86 10.88 -15.83
CA LEU A 177 3.18 10.28 -15.76
C LEU A 177 3.70 10.22 -14.32
N CYS A 178 3.64 11.32 -13.55
CA CYS A 178 4.06 11.32 -12.15
C CYS A 178 3.28 10.28 -11.33
N LYS A 179 1.95 10.26 -11.46
CA LYS A 179 1.10 9.25 -10.80
C LYS A 179 1.51 7.84 -11.23
N LEU A 180 1.77 7.62 -12.51
CA LEU A 180 2.20 6.32 -13.03
C LEU A 180 3.55 5.89 -12.43
N LEU A 181 4.52 6.81 -12.35
CA LEU A 181 5.83 6.54 -11.78
C LEU A 181 5.73 6.24 -10.27
N PHE A 182 4.83 6.90 -9.54
CA PHE A 182 4.51 6.53 -8.16
C PHE A 182 3.93 5.11 -8.05
N ASP A 183 2.97 4.73 -8.92
CA ASP A 183 2.43 3.36 -8.94
C ASP A 183 3.50 2.32 -9.27
N ILE A 184 4.40 2.63 -10.22
CA ILE A 184 5.53 1.76 -10.57
C ILE A 184 6.44 1.58 -9.36
N PHE A 185 6.77 2.66 -8.64
CA PHE A 185 7.60 2.61 -7.46
C PHE A 185 6.95 1.80 -6.33
N SER A 186 5.67 2.05 -6.03
CA SER A 186 4.90 1.28 -5.06
C SER A 186 4.84 -0.22 -5.42
N SER A 187 4.61 -0.55 -6.69
CA SER A 187 4.61 -1.94 -7.16
C SER A 187 5.99 -2.60 -7.04
N ALA A 188 7.05 -1.85 -7.36
CA ALA A 188 8.43 -2.31 -7.24
C ALA A 188 8.79 -2.69 -5.80
N LEU A 189 8.35 -1.90 -4.80
CA LEU A 189 8.52 -2.21 -3.37
C LEU A 189 7.94 -3.57 -3.00
N SER A 190 6.75 -3.90 -3.51
CA SER A 190 6.09 -5.19 -3.23
C SER A 190 6.80 -6.40 -3.84
N ARG A 191 7.70 -6.18 -4.81
CA ARG A 191 8.48 -7.22 -5.49
C ARG A 191 9.99 -7.08 -5.26
N ALA A 192 10.39 -6.45 -4.16
CA ALA A 192 11.79 -6.37 -3.75
C ALA A 192 12.41 -7.77 -3.63
N LYS A 193 13.57 -7.96 -4.27
CA LYS A 193 14.34 -9.22 -4.23
C LYS A 193 15.34 -9.17 -3.08
N GLN A 194 15.79 -10.34 -2.63
CA GLN A 194 16.79 -10.43 -1.57
C GLN A 194 18.07 -9.64 -1.94
N GLY A 195 18.55 -8.81 -1.00
CA GLY A 195 19.74 -7.97 -1.19
C GLY A 195 19.51 -6.66 -1.92
N GLN A 196 18.31 -6.41 -2.45
CA GLN A 196 17.93 -5.11 -3.01
C GLN A 196 17.61 -4.10 -1.90
N TYR A 197 17.91 -2.83 -2.15
CA TYR A 197 17.69 -1.74 -1.20
C TYR A 197 17.38 -0.44 -1.94
N ILE A 198 16.74 0.49 -1.24
CA ILE A 198 16.45 1.84 -1.73
C ILE A 198 17.01 2.85 -0.72
N THR A 199 17.67 3.88 -1.23
CA THR A 199 18.14 4.99 -0.41
C THR A 199 16.97 5.88 -0.01
N CYS A 200 16.87 6.19 1.28
CA CYS A 200 15.71 6.90 1.81
C CYS A 200 15.71 8.41 1.48
N GLU A 201 16.88 9.06 1.42
CA GLU A 201 16.95 10.52 1.20
C GLU A 201 16.27 10.99 -0.10
N PRO A 202 16.54 10.38 -1.28
CA PRO A 202 15.85 10.76 -2.51
C PRO A 202 14.35 10.55 -2.44
N VAL A 203 13.90 9.46 -1.80
CA VAL A 203 12.48 9.14 -1.63
C VAL A 203 11.80 10.20 -0.77
N MET A 204 12.40 10.55 0.38
CA MET A 204 11.84 11.56 1.29
C MET A 204 11.72 12.93 0.61
N LYS A 205 12.73 13.33 -0.17
CA LYS A 205 12.68 14.60 -0.91
C LYS A 205 11.56 14.60 -1.96
N ILE A 206 11.45 13.53 -2.75
CA ILE A 206 10.41 13.39 -3.78
C ILE A 206 9.02 13.41 -3.17
N LEU A 207 8.82 12.74 -2.03
CA LEU A 207 7.55 12.74 -1.32
C LEU A 207 7.19 14.13 -0.81
N ASP A 208 8.14 14.87 -0.23
CA ASP A 208 7.89 16.24 0.22
C ASP A 208 7.52 17.16 -0.95
N ASP A 209 8.29 17.11 -2.05
CA ASP A 209 8.01 17.87 -3.27
C ASP A 209 6.60 17.53 -3.83
N ALA A 210 6.22 16.26 -3.85
CA ALA A 210 4.92 15.80 -4.36
C ALA A 210 3.75 16.12 -3.42
N LEU A 211 3.94 16.09 -2.10
CA LEU A 211 2.91 16.50 -1.12
C LEU A 211 2.60 18.00 -1.22
N ASN A 212 3.54 18.81 -1.70
CA ASN A 212 3.32 20.23 -1.99
C ASN A 212 2.56 20.47 -3.31
N ASP A 213 2.45 19.47 -4.19
CA ASP A 213 1.67 19.54 -5.42
C ASP A 213 0.29 18.90 -5.21
N THR A 214 -0.76 19.74 -5.17
CA THR A 214 -2.15 19.30 -4.97
C THR A 214 -2.60 18.19 -5.94
N SER A 215 -2.04 18.14 -7.15
CA SER A 215 -2.41 17.12 -8.14
C SER A 215 -1.73 15.76 -7.92
N LEU A 216 -0.67 15.73 -7.12
CA LEU A 216 0.16 14.55 -6.83
C LEU A 216 0.08 14.10 -5.38
N CYS A 217 -0.47 14.93 -4.49
CA CYS A 217 -0.58 14.67 -3.06
C CYS A 217 -1.14 13.27 -2.74
N ASP A 218 -2.27 12.89 -3.35
CA ASP A 218 -2.87 11.57 -3.13
C ASP A 218 -1.95 10.42 -3.55
N ALA A 219 -1.26 10.56 -4.69
CA ALA A 219 -0.31 9.54 -5.16
C ALA A 219 0.88 9.42 -4.19
N ALA A 220 1.39 10.54 -3.68
CA ALA A 220 2.45 10.54 -2.68
C ALA A 220 2.00 9.88 -1.36
N LEU A 221 0.79 10.17 -0.90
CA LEU A 221 0.20 9.55 0.30
C LEU A 221 0.02 8.03 0.12
N THR A 222 -0.51 7.57 -1.02
CA THR A 222 -0.59 6.13 -1.34
C THR A 222 0.80 5.48 -1.40
N THR A 223 1.81 6.18 -1.94
CA THR A 223 3.19 5.67 -1.93
C THR A 223 3.76 5.58 -0.51
N ILE A 224 3.46 6.53 0.39
CA ILE A 224 3.85 6.44 1.80
C ILE A 224 3.25 5.19 2.46
N GLN A 225 1.97 4.92 2.24
CA GLN A 225 1.32 3.69 2.73
C GLN A 225 2.05 2.45 2.18
N SER A 226 2.33 2.41 0.88
CA SER A 226 3.08 1.31 0.25
C SER A 226 4.49 1.13 0.84
N ILE A 227 5.21 2.21 1.17
CA ILE A 227 6.51 2.13 1.83
C ILE A 227 6.36 1.50 3.22
N CYS A 228 5.33 1.87 3.97
CA CYS A 228 5.06 1.33 5.29
C CYS A 228 4.71 -0.17 5.23
N GLU A 229 3.79 -0.55 4.35
CA GLU A 229 3.32 -1.95 4.20
C GLU A 229 4.43 -2.90 3.75
N ASN A 230 5.22 -2.50 2.74
CA ASN A 230 6.25 -3.34 2.16
C ASN A 230 7.57 -3.27 2.95
N GLY A 231 7.91 -2.10 3.49
CA GLY A 231 9.11 -1.90 4.31
C GLY A 231 8.97 -2.48 5.71
N ARG A 232 7.75 -2.61 6.24
CA ARG A 232 7.45 -3.09 7.61
C ARG A 232 8.40 -2.43 8.62
N HIS A 233 9.12 -3.23 9.43
CA HIS A 233 10.05 -2.74 10.43
C HIS A 233 11.29 -2.05 9.84
N SER A 234 11.67 -2.32 8.60
CA SER A 234 12.81 -1.63 7.97
C SER A 234 12.53 -0.15 7.71
N ALA A 235 11.25 0.26 7.66
CA ALA A 235 10.87 1.66 7.53
C ALA A 235 10.82 2.41 8.88
N LEU A 236 10.86 1.73 10.04
CA LEU A 236 10.79 2.39 11.36
C LEU A 236 11.73 3.60 11.53
N PRO A 237 13.01 3.55 11.09
CA PRO A 237 13.91 4.68 11.24
C PRO A 237 13.47 5.95 10.50
N ILE A 238 12.69 5.82 9.42
CA ILE A 238 12.22 6.96 8.61
C ILE A 238 10.82 7.44 9.01
N ILE A 239 10.05 6.64 9.75
CA ILE A 239 8.67 6.98 10.15
C ILE A 239 8.58 8.31 10.91
N PRO A 240 9.43 8.64 11.90
CA PRO A 240 9.32 9.92 12.60
C PRO A 240 9.44 11.13 11.65
N ARG A 241 10.34 11.05 10.66
CA ARG A 241 10.52 12.10 9.65
C ARG A 241 9.32 12.17 8.70
N MET A 242 8.79 11.01 8.28
CA MET A 242 7.56 10.96 7.48
C MET A 242 6.37 11.55 8.22
N VAL A 243 6.20 11.24 9.50
CA VAL A 243 5.14 11.78 10.34
C VAL A 243 5.27 13.30 10.45
N LEU A 244 6.46 13.84 10.77
CA LEU A 244 6.65 15.29 10.82
C LEU A 244 6.28 15.98 9.51
N MET A 245 6.66 15.39 8.37
CA MET A 245 6.29 15.89 7.05
C MET A 245 4.77 15.90 6.86
N LEU A 246 4.07 14.83 7.22
CA LEU A 246 2.60 14.74 7.12
C LEU A 246 1.87 15.68 8.09
N ILE A 247 2.37 15.84 9.32
CA ILE A 247 1.82 16.77 10.32
C ILE A 247 1.88 18.21 9.82
N SER A 248 2.96 18.58 9.11
CA SER A 248 3.07 19.91 8.49
C SER A 248 2.02 20.21 7.41
N LYS A 249 1.26 19.19 6.95
CA LYS A 249 0.23 19.29 5.92
C LYS A 249 -1.19 19.22 6.46
N LEU A 250 -1.39 19.20 7.78
CA LEU A 250 -2.72 19.07 8.38
C LEU A 250 -3.71 20.17 7.95
N ASP A 251 -3.22 21.37 7.63
CA ASP A 251 -4.04 22.49 7.14
C ASP A 251 -4.79 22.18 5.83
N SER A 252 -4.29 21.22 5.04
CA SER A 252 -4.95 20.78 3.80
C SER A 252 -6.29 20.06 4.04
N ASN A 253 -6.57 19.59 5.26
CA ASN A 253 -7.82 18.95 5.65
C ASN A 253 -8.24 17.79 4.71
N SER A 254 -7.28 16.99 4.24
CA SER A 254 -7.52 15.87 3.31
C SER A 254 -7.89 14.56 4.03
N SER A 255 -8.92 13.86 3.54
CA SER A 255 -9.29 12.50 4.02
C SER A 255 -8.13 11.51 3.87
N THR A 256 -7.44 11.54 2.72
CA THR A 256 -6.33 10.62 2.41
C THR A 256 -5.14 10.84 3.34
N LEU A 257 -4.92 12.07 3.81
CA LEU A 257 -3.89 12.40 4.79
C LEU A 257 -4.20 11.75 6.14
N TYR A 258 -5.42 11.91 6.65
CA TYR A 258 -5.82 11.31 7.92
C TYR A 258 -5.83 9.77 7.85
N GLU A 259 -6.27 9.18 6.73
CA GLU A 259 -6.17 7.73 6.49
C GLU A 259 -4.72 7.25 6.52
N THR A 260 -3.81 7.98 5.89
CA THR A 260 -2.38 7.64 5.86
C THR A 260 -1.77 7.70 7.25
N LEU A 261 -2.07 8.75 8.02
CA LEU A 261 -1.64 8.86 9.42
C LEU A 261 -2.21 7.71 10.26
N ALA A 262 -3.49 7.36 10.07
CA ALA A 262 -4.14 6.28 10.80
C ALA A 262 -3.51 4.92 10.46
N HIS A 263 -3.20 4.70 9.18
CA HIS A 263 -2.51 3.52 8.69
C HIS A 263 -1.12 3.37 9.36
N ILE A 264 -0.31 4.43 9.34
CA ILE A 264 1.01 4.46 10.02
C ILE A 264 0.84 4.18 11.51
N CYS A 265 -0.14 4.78 12.17
CA CYS A 265 -0.41 4.57 13.60
C CYS A 265 -0.73 3.11 13.91
N ARG A 266 -1.59 2.48 13.11
CA ARG A 266 -1.98 1.07 13.31
C ARG A 266 -0.83 0.11 13.06
N LEU A 267 0.01 0.38 12.07
CA LEU A 267 1.12 -0.51 11.71
C LEU A 267 2.27 -0.46 12.73
N TYR A 268 2.58 0.73 13.25
CA TYR A 268 3.76 0.94 14.11
C TYR A 268 3.42 1.21 15.58
N GLY A 269 2.16 1.46 15.91
CA GLY A 269 1.71 1.83 17.24
C GLY A 269 2.54 2.99 17.82
N PRO A 270 3.12 2.85 19.03
CA PRO A 270 4.02 3.85 19.60
C PRO A 270 5.23 4.22 18.73
N GLY A 271 5.71 3.29 17.90
CA GLY A 271 6.82 3.51 16.98
C GLY A 271 6.51 4.55 15.88
N SER A 272 5.23 4.85 15.65
CA SER A 272 4.81 5.92 14.73
C SER A 272 5.17 7.31 15.24
N THR A 273 5.36 7.50 16.56
CA THR A 273 5.54 8.79 17.23
C THR A 273 4.35 9.76 17.13
N LEU A 274 3.22 9.36 16.53
CA LEU A 274 2.03 10.21 16.35
C LEU A 274 1.43 10.70 17.67
N PHE A 275 1.57 9.93 18.74
CA PHE A 275 1.12 10.32 20.09
C PHE A 275 1.74 11.65 20.56
N ARG A 276 2.93 12.01 20.08
CA ARG A 276 3.60 13.29 20.41
C ARG A 276 2.89 14.50 19.78
N HIS A 277 2.20 14.28 18.67
CA HIS A 277 1.49 15.30 17.90
C HIS A 277 -0.02 15.26 18.12
N PHE A 278 -0.51 14.47 19.08
CA PHE A 278 -1.95 14.21 19.21
C PHE A 278 -2.79 15.48 19.43
N TYR A 279 -2.28 16.43 20.22
CA TYR A 279 -2.94 17.72 20.41
C TYR A 279 -2.99 18.54 19.12
N GLU A 280 -1.86 18.64 18.40
CA GLU A 280 -1.75 19.37 17.14
C GLU A 280 -2.68 18.80 16.06
N ILE A 281 -2.70 17.47 15.92
CA ILE A 281 -3.63 16.74 15.05
C ILE A 281 -5.07 17.10 15.39
N PHE A 282 -5.45 16.99 16.66
CA PHE A 282 -6.81 17.28 17.09
C PHE A 282 -7.19 18.75 16.87
N SER A 283 -6.29 19.69 17.16
CA SER A 283 -6.51 21.12 16.99
C SER A 283 -6.66 21.54 15.52
N SER A 284 -6.08 20.79 14.59
CA SER A 284 -6.25 21.06 13.15
C SER A 284 -7.65 20.73 12.61
N MET A 285 -8.40 19.87 13.32
CA MET A 285 -9.71 19.37 12.87
C MET A 285 -10.82 20.39 13.13
N LYS A 286 -11.73 20.54 12.17
CA LYS A 286 -12.96 21.32 12.35
C LYS A 286 -14.04 20.45 12.97
N HIS A 287 -14.70 21.00 13.99
CA HIS A 287 -15.82 20.33 14.68
C HIS A 287 -17.14 21.00 14.31
N PRO A 288 -18.24 20.22 14.14
CA PRO A 288 -18.31 18.77 14.31
C PRO A 288 -17.70 17.99 13.12
N LEU A 289 -17.07 16.85 13.41
CA LEU A 289 -16.27 16.05 12.46
C LEU A 289 -17.14 15.44 11.38
N GLU A 290 -18.31 14.94 11.73
CA GLU A 290 -19.26 14.30 10.80
C GLU A 290 -19.80 15.22 9.70
N GLU A 291 -19.69 16.55 9.87
CA GLU A 291 -20.06 17.54 8.87
C GLU A 291 -18.89 17.83 7.91
N GLN A 292 -17.70 17.26 8.17
CA GLN A 292 -16.52 17.40 7.34
C GLN A 292 -16.37 16.17 6.43
N ASP A 293 -15.94 16.39 5.19
CA ASP A 293 -15.69 15.32 4.22
C ASP A 293 -14.64 14.30 4.71
N TYR A 294 -13.68 14.79 5.51
CA TYR A 294 -12.63 13.98 6.11
C TYR A 294 -13.00 13.38 7.48
N GLY A 295 -14.22 13.64 7.98
CA GLY A 295 -14.63 13.36 9.36
C GLY A 295 -14.44 11.92 9.80
N SER A 296 -14.82 10.97 8.94
CA SER A 296 -14.65 9.54 9.22
C SER A 296 -13.18 9.17 9.37
N SER A 297 -12.33 9.64 8.46
CA SER A 297 -10.89 9.37 8.44
C SER A 297 -10.16 10.04 9.60
N ALA A 298 -10.55 11.25 9.98
CA ALA A 298 -10.08 11.91 11.20
C ALA A 298 -10.48 11.12 12.46
N GLY A 299 -11.73 10.65 12.55
CA GLY A 299 -12.17 9.78 13.64
C GLY A 299 -11.35 8.50 13.74
N HIS A 300 -11.09 7.83 12.61
CA HIS A 300 -10.24 6.63 12.57
C HIS A 300 -8.81 6.90 13.04
N LEU A 301 -8.23 8.06 12.73
CA LEU A 301 -6.93 8.47 13.24
C LEU A 301 -6.95 8.66 14.76
N LEU A 302 -7.95 9.39 15.28
CA LEU A 302 -8.08 9.61 16.73
C LEU A 302 -8.21 8.28 17.47
N SER A 303 -9.09 7.39 16.99
CA SER A 303 -9.25 6.03 17.51
C SER A 303 -7.95 5.25 17.49
N ALA A 304 -7.24 5.25 16.36
CA ALA A 304 -5.97 4.53 16.22
C ALA A 304 -4.93 5.01 17.24
N ILE A 305 -4.76 6.33 17.41
CA ILE A 305 -3.79 6.88 18.38
C ILE A 305 -4.17 6.52 19.81
N ILE A 306 -5.45 6.60 20.17
CA ILE A 306 -5.94 6.25 21.52
C ILE A 306 -5.71 4.77 21.80
N GLU A 307 -6.07 3.90 20.87
CA GLU A 307 -5.95 2.44 21.03
C GLU A 307 -4.50 1.99 21.12
N THR A 308 -3.60 2.56 20.32
CA THR A 308 -2.23 2.08 20.25
C THR A 308 -1.26 2.79 21.19
N SER A 309 -1.59 4.02 21.63
CA SER A 309 -0.57 4.89 22.24
C SER A 309 -1.08 5.85 23.31
N ALA A 310 -2.33 5.74 23.77
CA ALA A 310 -2.85 6.63 24.80
C ALA A 310 -1.99 6.67 26.07
N PHE A 311 -1.42 5.55 26.51
CA PHE A 311 -0.56 5.48 27.70
C PHE A 311 0.73 6.33 27.63
N LEU A 312 1.10 6.83 26.44
CA LEU A 312 2.24 7.73 26.23
C LEU A 312 1.82 9.20 26.08
N ILE A 313 0.52 9.48 26.06
CA ILE A 313 -0.02 10.83 25.87
C ILE A 313 -0.17 11.48 27.24
N LYS A 314 0.16 12.78 27.30
CA LYS A 314 -0.04 13.56 28.53
C LYS A 314 -1.51 13.49 28.98
N PRO A 315 -1.80 13.21 30.26
CA PRO A 315 -3.18 13.09 30.75
C PRO A 315 -4.04 14.31 30.44
N GLU A 316 -3.47 15.52 30.51
CA GLU A 316 -4.19 16.78 30.26
C GLU A 316 -4.68 16.88 28.81
N VAL A 317 -3.87 16.39 27.86
CA VAL A 317 -4.22 16.35 26.44
C VAL A 317 -5.35 15.35 26.20
N LEU A 318 -5.23 14.14 26.76
CA LEU A 318 -6.27 13.11 26.66
C LEU A 318 -7.60 13.59 27.26
N ILE A 319 -7.58 14.19 28.45
CA ILE A 319 -8.78 14.71 29.11
C ILE A 319 -9.43 15.82 28.27
N SER A 320 -8.64 16.75 27.72
CA SER A 320 -9.17 17.85 26.90
C SER A 320 -9.89 17.32 25.66
N ILE A 321 -9.27 16.36 24.95
CA ILE A 321 -9.83 15.73 23.75
C ILE A 321 -11.06 14.90 24.13
N GLN A 322 -10.96 14.05 25.15
CA GLN A 322 -12.06 13.22 25.65
C GLN A 322 -13.29 14.08 25.98
N ARG A 323 -13.10 15.20 26.69
CA ARG A 323 -14.19 16.13 27.02
C ARG A 323 -14.87 16.66 25.76
N LYS A 324 -14.10 17.13 24.78
CA LYS A 324 -14.66 17.66 23.52
C LYS A 324 -15.43 16.59 22.74
N ILE A 325 -14.90 15.37 22.64
CA ILE A 325 -15.60 14.23 22.02
C ILE A 325 -16.90 13.91 22.77
N CYS A 326 -16.86 13.90 24.10
CA CYS A 326 -18.03 13.66 24.94
C CYS A 326 -19.11 14.74 24.78
N GLU A 327 -18.72 16.01 24.65
CA GLU A 327 -19.66 17.10 24.37
C GLU A 327 -20.34 16.92 23.00
N GLU A 328 -19.57 16.63 21.95
CA GLU A 328 -20.13 16.48 20.60
C GLU A 328 -21.04 15.26 20.49
N ILE A 329 -20.67 14.12 21.07
CA ILE A 329 -21.52 12.92 21.02
C ILE A 329 -22.81 13.08 21.84
N LEU A 330 -22.80 13.87 22.91
CA LEU A 330 -24.03 14.18 23.65
C LEU A 330 -24.95 15.11 22.87
N ARG A 331 -24.40 16.03 22.06
CA ARG A 331 -25.19 16.87 21.15
C ARG A 331 -25.79 16.03 20.03
N LYS A 332 -25.02 15.11 19.44
CA LYS A 332 -25.49 14.22 18.38
C LYS A 332 -25.13 12.75 18.63
N PRO A 333 -25.99 12.04 19.40
CA PRO A 333 -25.75 10.66 19.78
C PRO A 333 -25.66 9.68 18.62
N GLU A 334 -26.26 10.00 17.46
CA GLU A 334 -26.28 9.17 16.25
C GLU A 334 -24.99 9.17 15.42
N SER A 335 -24.02 10.01 15.79
CA SER A 335 -22.76 10.12 15.07
C SER A 335 -21.90 8.85 15.16
N VAL A 336 -21.74 8.15 14.04
CA VAL A 336 -20.87 6.96 13.96
C VAL A 336 -19.41 7.33 14.25
N VAL A 337 -18.95 8.49 13.77
CA VAL A 337 -17.58 8.97 13.97
C VAL A 337 -17.28 9.15 15.46
N TYR A 338 -18.12 9.89 16.17
CA TYR A 338 -17.88 10.15 17.59
C TYR A 338 -18.11 8.90 18.46
N ARG A 339 -19.04 8.02 18.09
CA ARG A 339 -19.21 6.71 18.75
C ARG A 339 -17.94 5.85 18.63
N GLY A 340 -17.33 5.80 17.44
CA GLY A 340 -16.07 5.08 17.23
C GLY A 340 -14.95 5.58 18.14
N VAL A 341 -14.76 6.89 18.22
CA VAL A 341 -13.76 7.49 19.11
C VAL A 341 -14.08 7.24 20.59
N LEU A 342 -15.37 7.28 20.97
CA LEU A 342 -15.80 6.96 22.34
C LEU A 342 -15.51 5.50 22.71
N ILE A 343 -15.71 4.56 21.79
CA ILE A 343 -15.33 3.14 21.98
C ILE A 343 -13.84 3.03 22.27
N SER A 344 -12.99 3.73 21.51
CA SER A 344 -11.54 3.75 21.73
C SER A 344 -11.17 4.28 23.12
N PHE A 345 -11.84 5.34 23.61
CA PHE A 345 -11.63 5.85 24.96
C PHE A 345 -12.07 4.88 26.07
N LEU A 346 -13.15 4.12 25.88
CA LEU A 346 -13.57 3.10 26.84
C LEU A 346 -12.65 1.88 26.83
N SER A 347 -12.08 1.56 25.66
CA SER A 347 -11.13 0.47 25.50
C SER A 347 -9.73 0.83 26.05
N CYS A 348 -9.47 2.12 26.22
CA CYS A 348 -8.23 2.63 26.78
C CYS A 348 -8.12 2.35 28.28
N SER A 349 -7.01 1.74 28.69
CA SER A 349 -6.66 1.53 30.10
C SER A 349 -5.61 2.53 30.56
N HIS A 350 -5.95 3.83 30.55
CA HIS A 350 -5.04 4.86 31.05
C HIS A 350 -5.24 5.07 32.57
N GLU A 351 -4.19 4.91 33.37
CA GLU A 351 -4.30 4.93 34.84
C GLU A 351 -4.83 6.26 35.40
N LEU A 352 -4.41 7.38 34.79
CA LEU A 352 -4.74 8.73 35.25
C LEU A 352 -5.96 9.38 34.56
N VAL A 353 -6.56 8.73 33.56
CA VAL A 353 -7.67 9.30 32.79
C VAL A 353 -8.86 8.36 32.91
N ALA A 354 -9.91 8.82 33.58
CA ALA A 354 -11.11 8.02 33.78
C ALA A 354 -11.81 7.73 32.44
N ALA A 355 -12.31 6.50 32.30
CA ALA A 355 -13.13 6.12 31.15
C ALA A 355 -14.49 6.85 31.20
N PRO A 356 -15.01 7.35 30.07
CA PRO A 356 -16.22 8.18 30.01
C PRO A 356 -17.52 7.35 30.04
N VAL A 357 -17.64 6.43 31.00
CA VAL A 357 -18.71 5.42 31.08
C VAL A 357 -20.10 6.06 31.16
N GLN A 358 -20.27 7.14 31.91
CA GLN A 358 -21.59 7.78 32.08
C GLN A 358 -22.08 8.44 30.79
N VAL A 359 -21.15 9.02 30.02
CA VAL A 359 -21.45 9.57 28.69
C VAL A 359 -21.88 8.43 27.75
N ALA A 360 -21.14 7.33 27.73
CA ALA A 360 -21.48 6.16 26.94
C ALA A 360 -22.85 5.58 27.27
N ARG A 361 -23.19 5.42 28.55
CA ARG A 361 -24.54 4.99 28.99
C ARG A 361 -25.64 5.94 28.52
N THR A 362 -25.38 7.24 28.57
CA THR A 362 -26.33 8.26 28.10
C THR A 362 -26.55 8.16 26.58
N VAL A 363 -25.48 7.94 25.81
CA VAL A 363 -25.57 7.72 24.36
C VAL A 363 -26.36 6.44 24.07
N ILE A 364 -26.04 5.32 24.73
CA ILE A 364 -26.76 4.04 24.58
C ILE A 364 -28.26 4.20 24.83
N ALA A 365 -28.67 4.97 25.85
CA ALA A 365 -30.07 5.18 26.18
C ALA A 365 -30.83 6.03 25.15
N ARG A 366 -30.13 6.82 24.33
CA ARG A 366 -30.72 7.78 23.39
C ARG A 366 -30.79 7.28 21.95
N CYS A 367 -30.24 6.10 21.66
CA CYS A 367 -30.01 5.62 20.30
C CYS A 367 -30.66 4.26 20.04
N ALA A 368 -31.02 3.99 18.79
CA ALA A 368 -31.53 2.69 18.36
C ALA A 368 -30.41 1.65 18.24
N ASP A 369 -30.70 0.37 18.50
CA ASP A 369 -29.71 -0.70 18.58
C ASP A 369 -28.89 -0.90 17.30
N THR A 370 -27.57 -0.80 17.44
CA THR A 370 -26.57 -1.07 16.40
C THR A 370 -25.40 -1.87 16.97
N THR A 371 -24.56 -2.45 16.10
CA THR A 371 -23.35 -3.19 16.49
C THR A 371 -22.40 -2.36 17.36
N ASP A 372 -22.22 -1.08 17.04
CA ASP A 372 -21.35 -0.18 17.80
C ASP A 372 -21.88 0.06 19.21
N LEU A 373 -23.20 0.14 19.38
CA LEU A 373 -23.84 0.26 20.69
C LEU A 373 -23.73 -1.02 21.51
N GLN A 374 -23.70 -2.21 20.88
CA GLN A 374 -23.43 -3.47 21.56
C GLN A 374 -22.00 -3.49 22.13
N THR A 375 -21.02 -3.00 21.35
CA THR A 375 -19.63 -2.81 21.83
C THR A 375 -19.55 -1.80 22.96
N LEU A 376 -20.25 -0.66 22.85
CA LEU A 376 -20.31 0.33 23.93
C LEU A 376 -20.91 -0.26 25.22
N ARG A 377 -22.00 -1.03 25.11
CA ARG A 377 -22.63 -1.72 26.26
C ARG A 377 -21.68 -2.69 26.92
N SER A 378 -21.05 -3.57 26.13
CA SER A 378 -20.14 -4.60 26.67
C SER A 378 -18.95 -3.97 27.38
N LEU A 379 -18.35 -2.91 26.81
CA LEU A 379 -17.25 -2.17 27.45
C LEU A 379 -17.69 -1.49 28.74
N CYS A 380 -18.87 -0.84 28.75
CA CYS A 380 -19.40 -0.23 29.97
C CYS A 380 -19.64 -1.27 31.07
N ASP A 381 -20.18 -2.43 30.72
CA ASP A 381 -20.44 -3.52 31.67
C ASP A 381 -19.13 -4.06 32.25
N VAL A 382 -18.11 -4.29 31.42
CA VAL A 382 -16.79 -4.75 31.87
C VAL A 382 -16.14 -3.73 32.82
N LEU A 383 -16.17 -2.45 32.47
CA LEU A 383 -15.55 -1.38 33.27
C LEU A 383 -16.26 -1.13 34.61
N THR A 384 -17.56 -1.40 34.68
CA THR A 384 -18.37 -1.17 35.89
C THR A 384 -18.58 -2.41 36.75
N ARG A 385 -18.06 -3.57 36.31
CA ARG A 385 -18.01 -4.75 37.17
C ARG A 385 -17.16 -4.46 38.41
N PRO A 386 -17.65 -4.78 39.62
CA PRO A 386 -16.84 -4.67 40.81
C PRO A 386 -15.60 -5.57 40.66
N ARG A 387 -14.40 -4.98 40.71
CA ARG A 387 -13.15 -5.74 40.69
C ARG A 387 -13.07 -6.58 41.96
N ILE A 388 -13.16 -7.91 41.83
CA ILE A 388 -12.92 -8.87 42.93
C ILE A 388 -11.40 -8.95 43.20
N GLN A 389 -10.79 -7.83 43.61
CA GLN A 389 -9.34 -7.79 43.92
C GLN A 389 -9.04 -7.27 45.34
N VAL A 390 -10.05 -7.01 46.18
CA VAL A 390 -9.83 -6.59 47.59
C VAL A 390 -10.50 -7.53 48.61
N LEU A 391 -11.09 -8.65 48.18
CA LEU A 391 -11.74 -9.62 49.09
C LEU A 391 -10.93 -10.91 49.35
N GLN A 392 -9.76 -11.10 48.73
CA GLN A 392 -8.96 -12.33 48.93
C GLN A 392 -7.66 -12.15 49.75
N TRP A 393 -7.18 -10.93 49.99
CA TRP A 393 -5.96 -10.71 50.79
C TRP A 393 -6.20 -10.63 52.30
N SER A 394 -7.44 -10.38 52.74
CA SER A 394 -7.82 -10.31 54.16
C SER A 394 -8.36 -11.63 54.73
N ILE A 395 -8.54 -12.67 53.90
CA ILE A 395 -8.97 -14.01 54.34
C ILE A 395 -7.78 -14.99 54.42
N PHE A 396 -6.63 -14.67 53.83
CA PHE A 396 -5.46 -15.56 53.77
C PHE A 396 -4.41 -15.36 54.89
N TRP A 397 -4.63 -14.45 55.86
CA TRP A 397 -3.72 -14.24 57.01
C TRP A 397 -4.23 -14.86 58.32
N ASN A 398 -5.10 -15.88 58.26
CA ASN A 398 -5.55 -16.61 59.45
C ASN A 398 -5.60 -18.13 59.23
N ILE A 399 -4.53 -18.72 58.68
CA ILE A 399 -4.30 -20.17 58.74
C ILE A 399 -2.87 -20.40 59.26
N PRO A 400 -2.70 -21.14 60.37
CA PRO A 400 -1.40 -21.37 60.97
C PRO A 400 -0.54 -22.29 60.10
N SER A 401 0.76 -22.03 60.15
CA SER A 401 1.87 -22.78 59.57
C SER A 401 1.67 -24.30 59.61
N ASN A 402 1.63 -24.94 58.44
CA ASN A 402 2.20 -26.27 58.25
C ASN A 402 2.49 -26.56 56.77
N SER A 403 3.78 -26.73 56.51
CA SER A 403 4.40 -27.75 55.65
C SER A 403 3.85 -28.02 54.23
N SER A 404 4.72 -27.70 53.27
CA SER A 404 5.06 -28.51 52.09
C SER A 404 4.17 -28.37 50.84
N ILE A 405 4.88 -28.32 49.70
CA ILE A 405 4.43 -28.53 48.31
C ILE A 405 4.12 -27.22 47.55
N CYS A 406 5.20 -26.60 47.05
CA CYS A 406 5.17 -25.82 45.81
C CYS A 406 6.28 -26.35 44.89
N SER A 407 5.88 -27.25 43.99
CA SER A 407 6.60 -27.56 42.76
C SER A 407 5.57 -27.61 41.63
N LEU A 408 5.96 -27.06 40.46
CA LEU A 408 5.24 -27.02 39.18
C LEU A 408 4.16 -25.91 39.09
N PHE A 409 4.20 -24.93 38.19
CA PHE A 409 4.67 -24.90 36.79
C PHE A 409 5.29 -23.55 36.42
N LEU A 410 6.21 -23.64 35.45
CA LEU A 410 6.87 -22.57 34.68
C LEU A 410 5.88 -21.71 33.87
#